data_AF-A0A957NNC9-F1
#
_entry.id   AF-A0A957NNC9-F1
#
_cell.length_a   1.000
_cell.length_b   1.000
_cell.length_c   1.000
_cell.angle_alpha   90.00
_cell.angle_beta   90.00
_cell.angle_gamma   90.00
#
_symmetry.space_group_name_H-M   'P 1'
#
loop_
_entity.id
_entity.type
_entity.pdbx_description
1 polymer ?
#
loop_
_entity_poly.entity_id
_entity_poly.type
_entity_poly.pdbx_seq_one_letter_code
_entity_poly.pdbx_strand_id
1 'polypeptide(L)' 'MLPNFGPLELILILVIVTMLFGVGKLPEVFGSVGRGIREFRKASAMDEEPKKKEVAANSETATENSES' A
#
# COMPACT_ATOMS: atom_id res chain seq x y z
N MET A 1 -12.86 -26.70 17.28
CA MET A 1 -13.59 -25.50 16.81
C MET A 1 -12.61 -24.36 16.77
N LEU A 2 -12.23 -23.87 15.58
CA LEU A 2 -11.28 -22.77 15.48
C LEU A 2 -12.02 -21.44 15.70
N PRO A 3 -11.48 -20.52 16.51
CA PRO A 3 -11.93 -19.14 16.49
C PRO A 3 -11.70 -18.61 15.08
N ASN A 4 -12.79 -18.24 14.41
CA ASN A 4 -12.72 -17.61 13.11
C ASN A 4 -12.19 -16.20 13.34
N PHE A 5 -10.87 -16.01 13.20
CA PHE A 5 -10.25 -14.70 13.19
C PHE A 5 -10.88 -13.90 12.05
N GLY A 6 -11.81 -13.03 12.42
CA GLY A 6 -12.59 -12.27 11.48
C GLY A 6 -11.84 -11.02 11.05
N PRO A 7 -12.35 -10.33 10.02
CA PRO A 7 -11.89 -8.98 9.67
C PRO A 7 -11.89 -8.03 10.89
N LEU A 8 -12.79 -8.24 11.85
CA LEU A 8 -12.88 -7.47 13.09
C LEU A 8 -11.64 -7.62 14.00
N GLU A 9 -11.16 -8.84 14.27
CA GLU A 9 -9.93 -9.01 15.07
C GLU A 9 -8.72 -8.37 14.38
N LEU A 10 -8.62 -8.49 13.06
CA LEU A 10 -7.50 -7.91 12.31
C LEU A 10 -7.51 -6.38 12.40
N ILE A 11 -8.68 -5.75 12.30
CA ILE A 11 -8.85 -4.30 12.50
C ILE A 11 -8.43 -3.89 13.91
N LEU A 12 -8.81 -4.64 14.95
CA LEU A 12 -8.43 -4.34 16.33
C LEU A 12 -6.91 -4.34 16.51
N ILE A 13 -6.23 -5.35 15.95
CA ILE A 13 -4.76 -5.44 15.98
C ILE A 13 -4.14 -4.27 15.20
N LEU A 14 -4.69 -3.94 14.03
CA LEU A 14 -4.23 -2.83 13.20
C LEU A 14 -4.29 -1.51 13.97
N VAL A 15 -5.35 -1.26 14.73
CA VAL A 15 -5.49 -0.06 15.57
C VAL A 15 -4.39 0.01 16.63
N ILE A 16 -4.08 -1.09 17.32
CA ILE A 16 -3.02 -1.12 18.34
C ILE A 16 -1.66 -0.84 17.71
N VAL A 17 -1.34 -1.51 16.60
CA VAL A 17 -0.10 -1.29 15.84
C VAL A 17 -0.01 0.17 15.39
N THR A 18 -1.10 0.73 14.90
CA THR A 18 -1.17 2.12 14.47
C THR A 18 -1.03 3.11 15.62
N MET A 19 -1.41 2.75 16.84
CA MET A 19 -1.21 3.58 18.02
C MET A 19 0.25 3.61 18.47
N LEU A 20 1.00 2.53 18.24
CA LEU A 20 2.44 2.45 18.52
C LEU A 20 3.30 3.13 17.43
N PHE A 21 2.96 2.90 16.16
CA PHE A 21 3.75 3.38 15.01
C PHE A 21 3.21 4.68 14.39
N GLY A 22 1.93 5.01 14.61
CA GLY A 22 1.24 6.14 14.01
C GLY A 22 0.56 5.83 12.67
N VAL A 23 -0.54 6.53 12.35
CA VAL A 23 -1.35 6.38 11.11
C VAL A 23 -0.58 6.66 9.82
N GLY A 24 0.51 7.44 9.89
CA GLY A 24 1.32 7.78 8.72
C GLY A 24 2.42 6.76 8.39
N LYS A 25 2.88 5.97 9.36
CA LYS A 25 4.06 5.11 9.18
C LYS A 25 3.75 3.80 8.48
N LEU A 26 2.59 3.20 8.73
CA LEU A 26 2.13 2.01 8.02
C LEU A 26 2.06 2.23 6.49
N PRO A 27 1.31 3.22 5.96
CA PRO A 27 1.19 3.42 4.51
C PRO A 27 2.52 3.82 3.85
N GLU A 28 3.38 4.58 4.54
CA GLU A 28 4.72 4.94 4.06
C GLU A 28 5.60 3.70 3.86
N VAL A 29 5.62 2.79 4.85
CA VAL A 29 6.39 1.53 4.79
C VAL A 29 5.79 0.55 3.79
N PHE A 30 4.46 0.39 3.76
CA PHE A 30 3.82 -0.48 2.75
C PHE A 30 4.00 0.05 1.33
N GLY A 31 4.05 1.37 1.13
CA GLY A 31 4.32 1.98 -0.17
C GLY A 31 5.74 1.75 -0.68
N SER A 32 6.75 1.75 0.20
CA SER A 32 8.14 1.43 -0.18
C SER A 32 8.33 -0.08 -0.40
N VAL A 33 7.82 -0.91 0.51
CA VAL A 33 7.86 -2.37 0.38
C VAL A 33 7.10 -2.85 -0.86
N GLY A 34 5.92 -2.29 -1.13
CA GLY A 34 5.11 -2.63 -2.30
C GLY A 34 5.80 -2.29 -3.62
N ARG A 35 6.52 -1.16 -3.67
CA ARG A 35 7.36 -0.80 -4.83
C ARG A 35 8.51 -1.79 -5.03
N GLY A 36 9.22 -2.15 -3.96
CA GLY A 36 10.29 -3.15 -4.00
C GLY A 36 9.79 -4.53 -4.45
N ILE A 37 8.65 -5.00 -3.92
CA ILE A 37 8.03 -6.26 -4.34
C ILE A 37 7.61 -6.21 -5.82
N ARG A 38 7.09 -5.07 -6.29
CA ARG A 38 6.70 -4.88 -7.69
C ARG A 38 7.90 -4.93 -8.63
N GLU A 39 9.00 -4.28 -8.27
CA GLU A 39 10.24 -4.30 -9.02
C GLU A 39 10.88 -5.69 -9.01
N PHE A 40 10.90 -6.35 -7.85
CA PHE A 40 11.35 -7.74 -7.73
C PHE A 40 10.54 -8.66 -8.64
N ARG A 41 9.20 -8.57 -8.58
CA ARG A 41 8.33 -9.36 -9.45
C ARG A 41 8.53 -9.03 -10.93
N LYS A 42 8.82 -7.78 -11.28
CA LYS A 42 9.11 -7.36 -12.67
C LYS A 42 10.44 -7.92 -13.15
N ALA A 43 11.46 -7.94 -12.30
CA ALA A 43 12.76 -8.54 -12.60
C ALA A 43 12.65 -10.05 -12.72
N SER A 44 11.96 -10.73 -11.80
CA SER A 44 11.71 -12.18 -11.87
C SER A 44 10.83 -12.57 -13.05
N ALA A 45 9.92 -11.69 -13.50
CA ALA A 45 9.08 -11.93 -14.68
C ALA A 45 9.77 -11.52 -16.00
N MET A 46 10.97 -10.95 -15.96
CA MET A 46 11.68 -10.51 -17.17
C MET A 46 12.27 -11.66 -17.98
N ASP A 47 12.30 -12.88 -17.44
CA ASP A 47 12.58 -14.11 -18.19
C ASP A 47 11.41 -14.54 -19.10
N GLU A 48 10.21 -13.92 -18.97
CA GLU A 48 9.05 -14.15 -19.84
C GLU A 48 8.36 -12.81 -20.23
N GLU A 49 8.69 -12.21 -21.39
CA GLU A 49 8.03 -10.99 -21.89
C GLU A 49 6.55 -11.23 -22.29
N PRO A 50 5.63 -10.21 -22.26
CA PRO A 50 5.87 -8.77 -22.35
C PRO A 50 5.18 -7.87 -21.29
N LYS A 51 5.67 -6.62 -21.26
CA LYS A 51 5.29 -5.46 -20.43
C LYS A 51 3.79 -5.16 -20.32
N LYS A 52 3.28 -4.90 -19.10
CA LYS A 52 2.38 -3.76 -18.79
C LYS A 52 2.18 -3.55 -17.28
N LYS A 53 2.57 -2.37 -16.81
CA LYS A 53 1.74 -1.38 -16.09
C LYS A 53 2.70 -0.44 -15.37
N GLU A 54 2.70 0.80 -15.81
CA GLU A 54 2.83 1.96 -14.94
C GLU A 54 1.46 2.07 -14.26
N VAL A 55 1.39 1.92 -12.94
CA VAL A 55 0.19 2.36 -12.20
C VAL A 55 0.64 3.59 -11.45
N ALA A 56 0.12 4.70 -11.94
CA ALA A 56 0.25 6.02 -11.40
C ALA A 56 0.01 6.05 -9.89
N ALA A 57 0.89 6.76 -9.20
CA ALA A 57 0.52 7.55 -8.04
C ALA A 57 0.94 8.99 -8.35
N ASN A 58 0.33 9.58 -9.40
CA ASN A 58 0.18 11.03 -9.40
C ASN A 58 -0.89 11.32 -8.35
N SER A 59 -0.45 11.75 -7.17
CA SER A 59 -1.30 12.36 -6.16
C SER A 59 -1.43 13.85 -6.50
N GLU A 60 -2.26 14.16 -7.49
CA GLU A 60 -2.95 15.45 -7.62
C GLU A 60 -4.42 15.05 -7.83
N THR A 61 -5.38 15.39 -6.96
CA THR A 61 -6.02 16.72 -6.95
C THR A 61 -7.01 16.78 -5.78
N ALA A 62 -6.94 17.85 -4.97
CA ALA A 62 -8.05 18.59 -4.33
C ALA A 62 -7.45 19.51 -3.25
N THR A 63 -6.96 20.70 -3.60
CA THR A 63 -7.78 21.91 -3.41
C THR A 63 -7.34 22.99 -4.40
N GLU A 64 -8.09 23.09 -5.49
CA GLU A 64 -8.70 24.33 -5.99
C GLU A 64 -8.09 25.65 -5.49
N ASN A 65 -6.96 26.05 -6.07
CA ASN A 65 -6.67 27.47 -6.31
C ASN A 65 -7.58 27.92 -7.46
N SER A 66 -8.77 28.42 -7.13
CA SER A 66 -9.49 29.34 -8.01
C SER A 66 -9.05 30.76 -7.62
N GLU A 67 -8.19 31.30 -8.46
CA GLU A 67 -7.80 32.70 -8.52
C GLU A 67 -9.03 33.54 -8.94
N SER A 68 -9.46 34.48 -8.10
CA SER A 68 -10.08 35.80 -8.44
C SER A 68 -10.59 36.51 -7.19
#